data_AF-B8FA65-F1
#
_entry.id   AF-B8FA65-F1
#
_cell.length_a   1.000
_cell.length_b   1.000
_cell.length_c   1.000
_cell.angle_alpha   90.00
_cell.angle_beta   90.00
_cell.angle_gamma   90.00
#
_symmetry.space_group_name_H-M   'P 1'
#
loop_
_entity.id
_entity.type
_entity.pdbx_description
1 polymer ?
#
loop_
_entity_poly.entity_id
_entity_poly.type
_entity_poly.pdbx_seq_one_letter_code
_entity_poly.pdbx_strand_id
1 'polypeptide(L)'
;MFSCFGKKSVKKEYEIGTTALQLSLYEVLISILKDELGSSYSIEKIKNAAAITVNRLGLRTESRPDPLEANDELAKSLRGIIELSLIKEAIALILLFTYFMGDKKEKQYLDEAKKLDCSEFETIYNMMDIDQTTPKKVKELASAISHRIHEIANFDIRNDL
;
A
#
# COMPACT_ATOMS: atom_id res chain seq x y z
N MET A 1 -7.80 -14.33 30.84
CA MET A 1 -7.34 -12.93 30.93
C MET A 1 -6.14 -12.59 30.01
N PHE A 2 -5.46 -13.59 29.40
CA PHE A 2 -4.34 -13.37 28.47
C PHE A 2 -4.73 -12.99 27.02
N SER A 3 -5.98 -13.21 26.59
CA SER A 3 -6.38 -12.98 25.19
C SER A 3 -6.46 -11.49 24.80
N CYS A 4 -6.79 -10.60 25.74
CA CYS A 4 -6.90 -9.16 25.44
C CYS A 4 -5.54 -8.47 25.26
N PHE A 5 -4.48 -8.93 25.95
CA PHE A 5 -3.14 -8.36 25.79
C PHE A 5 -2.48 -8.77 24.47
N GLY A 6 -2.65 -10.03 24.05
CA GLY A 6 -2.18 -10.50 22.75
C GLY A 6 -2.84 -9.77 21.58
N LYS A 7 -4.17 -9.59 21.62
CA LYS A 7 -4.92 -8.86 20.58
C LYS A 7 -4.50 -7.40 20.45
N LYS A 8 -4.22 -6.70 21.56
CA LYS A 8 -3.70 -5.32 21.52
C LYS A 8 -2.31 -5.25 20.87
N SER A 9 -1.43 -6.21 21.15
CA SER A 9 -0.10 -6.25 20.54
C SER A 9 -0.16 -6.51 19.04
N VAL A 10 -1.05 -7.39 18.57
CA VAL A 10 -1.22 -7.68 17.14
C VAL A 10 -1.76 -6.47 16.39
N LYS A 11 -2.76 -5.78 16.95
CA LYS A 11 -3.30 -4.54 16.36
C LYS A 11 -2.23 -3.47 16.16
N LYS A 12 -1.33 -3.31 17.14
CA LYS A 12 -0.21 -2.36 17.04
C LYS A 12 0.71 -2.72 15.86
N GLU A 13 1.00 -4.00 15.64
CA GLU A 13 1.81 -4.40 14.48
C GLU A 13 1.09 -4.17 13.15
N TYR A 14 -0.23 -4.33 13.08
CA TYR A 14 -0.99 -3.95 11.88
C TYR A 14 -0.90 -2.45 11.59
N GLU A 15 -0.99 -1.60 12.62
CA GLU A 15 -0.86 -0.15 12.48
C GLU A 15 0.55 0.24 11.98
N ILE A 16 1.58 -0.35 12.58
CA ILE A 16 2.98 -0.16 12.16
C ILE A 16 3.17 -0.63 10.72
N GLY A 17 2.70 -1.84 10.38
CA GLY A 17 2.81 -2.41 9.05
C GLY A 17 2.07 -1.59 7.99
N THR A 18 0.87 -1.12 8.30
CA THR A 18 0.08 -0.24 7.42
C THR A 18 0.84 1.04 7.10
N THR A 19 1.39 1.69 8.13
CA THR A 19 2.16 2.93 7.99
C THR A 19 3.42 2.68 7.16
N ALA A 20 4.16 1.60 7.43
CA ALA A 20 5.37 1.25 6.69
C ALA A 20 5.09 0.99 5.20
N LEU A 21 4.02 0.25 4.89
CA LEU A 21 3.62 -0.02 3.50
C LEU A 21 3.17 1.24 2.78
N GLN A 22 2.38 2.10 3.43
CA GLN A 22 1.96 3.39 2.84
C GLN A 22 3.16 4.30 2.54
N LEU A 23 4.13 4.37 3.46
CA LEU A 23 5.37 5.12 3.23
C LEU A 23 6.19 4.52 2.07
N SER A 24 6.32 3.19 2.03
CA SER A 24 7.03 2.49 0.96
C SER A 24 6.41 2.78 -0.40
N LEU A 25 5.07 2.68 -0.51
CA LEU A 25 4.34 3.01 -1.74
C LEU A 25 4.54 4.47 -2.14
N TYR A 26 4.45 5.39 -1.18
CA TYR A 26 4.67 6.81 -1.43
C TYR A 26 6.08 7.09 -1.98
N GLU A 27 7.12 6.52 -1.37
CA GLU A 27 8.50 6.67 -1.79
C GLU A 27 8.74 6.10 -3.19
N VAL A 28 8.21 4.91 -3.49
CA VAL A 28 8.34 4.28 -4.80
C VAL A 28 7.60 5.05 -5.88
N LEU A 29 6.37 5.51 -5.63
CA LEU A 29 5.65 6.37 -6.58
C LEU A 29 6.44 7.63 -6.89
N ILE A 30 7.02 8.29 -5.88
CA ILE A 30 7.83 9.49 -6.12
C ILE A 30 9.07 9.16 -6.93
N SER A 31 9.77 8.05 -6.63
CA SER A 31 10.99 7.66 -7.35
C SER A 31 10.69 7.48 -8.83
N ILE A 32 9.72 6.62 -9.16
CA ILE A 32 9.36 6.30 -10.55
C ILE A 32 8.90 7.57 -11.28
N LEU A 33 7.97 8.35 -10.68
CA LEU A 33 7.44 9.56 -11.32
C LEU A 33 8.49 10.66 -11.47
N LYS A 34 9.44 10.77 -10.55
CA LYS A 34 10.52 11.76 -10.66
C LYS A 34 11.45 11.40 -11.81
N ASP A 35 11.76 10.12 -11.96
CA ASP A 35 12.64 9.66 -13.02
C ASP A 35 11.96 9.81 -14.39
N GLU A 36 10.66 9.50 -14.48
CA GLU A 36 9.88 9.59 -15.72
C GLU A 36 9.50 11.05 -16.08
N LEU A 37 9.09 11.86 -15.10
CA LEU A 37 8.40 13.15 -15.34
C LEU A 37 9.09 14.36 -14.69
N GLY A 38 10.25 14.18 -14.04
CA GLY A 38 10.93 15.24 -13.28
C GLY A 38 11.38 16.46 -14.09
N SER A 39 11.45 16.35 -15.42
CA SER A 39 11.70 17.47 -16.34
C SER A 39 10.44 18.30 -16.63
N SER A 40 9.26 17.68 -16.47
CA SER A 40 7.96 18.26 -16.87
C SER A 40 7.12 18.72 -15.67
N TYR A 41 7.37 18.18 -14.49
CA TYR A 41 6.61 18.48 -13.27
C TYR A 41 7.56 18.82 -12.11
N SER A 42 7.14 19.76 -11.27
CA SER A 42 7.88 20.05 -10.03
C SER A 42 7.83 18.86 -9.07
N ILE A 43 8.90 18.66 -8.31
CA ILE A 43 8.94 17.61 -7.28
C ILE A 43 7.81 17.73 -6.26
N GLU A 44 7.38 18.96 -5.96
CA GLU A 44 6.24 19.19 -5.06
C GLU A 44 4.93 18.67 -5.65
N LYS A 45 4.68 18.90 -6.95
CA LYS A 45 3.49 18.38 -7.64
C LYS A 45 3.49 16.86 -7.65
N ILE A 46 4.63 16.23 -7.92
CA ILE A 46 4.78 14.76 -7.88
C ILE A 46 4.50 14.21 -6.48
N LYS A 47 5.13 14.78 -5.44
CA LYS A 47 4.92 14.38 -4.04
C LYS A 47 3.45 14.52 -3.63
N ASN A 48 2.81 15.64 -3.98
CA ASN A 48 1.41 15.86 -3.65
C ASN A 48 0.49 14.84 -4.33
N ALA A 49 0.71 14.56 -5.61
CA ALA A 49 -0.08 13.57 -6.34
C ALA A 49 0.12 12.14 -5.78
N ALA A 50 1.36 11.74 -5.49
CA ALA A 50 1.65 10.46 -4.87
C ALA A 50 0.97 10.32 -3.49
N ALA A 51 1.05 11.34 -2.63
CA ALA A 51 0.43 11.32 -1.31
C ALA A 51 -1.10 11.17 -1.39
N ILE A 52 -1.75 11.92 -2.28
CA ILE A 52 -3.20 11.83 -2.50
C ILE A 52 -3.58 10.43 -3.00
N THR A 53 -2.80 9.89 -3.94
CA THR A 53 -3.04 8.56 -4.51
C THR A 53 -2.95 7.47 -3.44
N VAL A 54 -1.86 7.45 -2.63
CA VAL A 54 -1.69 6.48 -1.53
C VAL A 54 -2.81 6.59 -0.49
N ASN A 55 -3.20 7.82 -0.12
CA ASN A 55 -4.30 8.03 0.82
C ASN A 55 -5.62 7.42 0.30
N ARG A 56 -5.98 7.70 -0.96
CA ARG A 56 -7.20 7.20 -1.59
C ARG A 56 -7.19 5.68 -1.75
N LEU A 57 -6.07 5.10 -2.16
CA LEU A 57 -5.89 3.66 -2.25
C LEU A 57 -6.00 2.97 -0.89
N GLY A 58 -5.61 3.64 0.19
CA GLY A 58 -5.85 3.20 1.57
C GLY A 58 -7.23 3.51 2.13
N LEU A 59 -8.19 3.95 1.29
CA LEU A 59 -9.53 4.43 1.64
C LEU A 59 -9.55 5.50 2.75
N ARG A 60 -8.51 6.35 2.81
CA ARG A 60 -8.49 7.51 3.71
C ARG A 60 -9.28 8.65 3.08
N THR A 61 -10.06 9.36 3.89
CA THR A 61 -10.80 10.53 3.43
C THR A 61 -9.85 11.59 2.88
N GLU A 62 -10.11 12.04 1.66
CA GLU A 62 -9.27 12.99 0.94
C GLU A 62 -10.14 14.04 0.25
N SER A 63 -9.95 15.31 0.61
CA SER A 63 -10.73 16.43 0.07
C SER A 63 -10.10 17.03 -1.18
N ARG A 64 -8.81 16.77 -1.42
CA ARG A 64 -8.10 17.27 -2.60
C ARG A 64 -8.57 16.53 -3.87
N PRO A 65 -8.52 17.18 -5.05
CA PRO A 65 -8.85 16.55 -6.32
C PRO A 65 -8.05 15.27 -6.55
N ASP A 66 -8.68 14.27 -7.17
CA ASP A 66 -8.03 13.01 -7.49
C ASP A 66 -7.04 13.20 -8.66
N PRO A 67 -5.74 12.93 -8.47
CA PRO A 67 -4.75 13.01 -9.54
C PRO A 67 -5.03 12.03 -10.68
N LEU A 68 -5.71 10.92 -10.42
CA LEU A 68 -6.00 9.89 -11.44
C LEU A 68 -7.09 10.32 -12.44
N GLU A 69 -7.95 11.26 -12.04
CA GLU A 69 -9.02 11.82 -12.86
C GLU A 69 -8.53 12.92 -13.80
N ALA A 70 -7.30 13.40 -13.62
CA ALA A 70 -6.71 14.36 -14.54
C ALA A 70 -6.41 13.71 -15.90
N ASN A 71 -6.44 14.54 -16.95
CA ASN A 71 -6.11 14.13 -18.32
C ASN A 71 -4.72 14.64 -18.72
N ASP A 72 -3.72 14.42 -17.86
CA ASP A 72 -2.33 14.79 -18.09
C ASP A 72 -1.40 13.56 -17.99
N GLU A 73 -0.13 13.74 -18.38
CA GLU A 73 0.87 12.64 -18.36
C GLU A 73 1.09 12.11 -16.93
N LEU A 74 1.04 12.97 -15.91
CA LEU A 74 1.17 12.55 -14.51
C LEU A 74 0.07 11.56 -14.11
N ALA A 75 -1.19 11.84 -14.49
CA ALA A 75 -2.30 10.95 -14.25
C ALA A 75 -2.20 9.62 -15.02
N LYS A 76 -1.62 9.63 -16.23
CA LYS A 76 -1.38 8.41 -17.02
C LYS A 76 -0.29 7.55 -16.38
N SER A 77 0.85 8.12 -16.01
CA SER A 77 1.95 7.39 -15.35
C SER A 77 1.49 6.84 -14.00
N LEU A 78 0.78 7.63 -13.20
CA LEU A 78 0.18 7.14 -11.95
C LEU A 78 -0.74 5.93 -12.17
N ARG A 79 -1.63 6.01 -13.16
CA ARG A 79 -2.49 4.88 -13.55
C ARG A 79 -1.66 3.66 -13.98
N GLY A 80 -0.58 3.85 -14.74
CA GLY A 80 0.32 2.75 -15.10
C GLY A 80 0.98 2.09 -13.88
N ILE A 81 1.49 2.89 -12.94
CA ILE A 81 2.21 2.38 -11.77
C ILE A 81 1.28 1.62 -10.82
N ILE A 82 0.07 2.12 -10.57
CA ILE A 82 -0.88 1.41 -9.69
C ILE A 82 -1.37 0.09 -10.27
N GLU A 83 -1.26 -0.09 -11.59
CA GLU A 83 -1.64 -1.33 -12.25
C GLU A 83 -0.59 -2.45 -12.08
N LEU A 84 0.62 -2.14 -11.62
CA LEU A 84 1.67 -3.11 -11.34
C LEU A 84 1.24 -4.10 -10.25
N SER A 85 1.42 -5.40 -10.50
CA SER A 85 0.95 -6.47 -9.59
C SER A 85 1.45 -6.29 -8.16
N LEU A 86 2.71 -5.92 -7.97
CA LEU A 86 3.30 -5.75 -6.64
C LEU A 86 2.77 -4.50 -5.91
N ILE A 87 2.37 -3.45 -6.64
CA ILE A 87 1.69 -2.29 -6.07
C ILE A 87 0.28 -2.68 -5.63
N LYS A 88 -0.45 -3.46 -6.45
CA LYS A 88 -1.77 -4.02 -6.08
C LYS A 88 -1.68 -4.92 -4.85
N GLU A 89 -0.66 -5.78 -4.75
CA GLU A 89 -0.38 -6.62 -3.57
C GLU A 89 -0.20 -5.77 -2.31
N ALA A 90 0.60 -4.71 -2.41
CA ALA A 90 0.85 -3.79 -1.30
C ALA A 90 -0.42 -3.05 -0.84
N ILE A 91 -1.24 -2.59 -1.79
CA ILE A 91 -2.53 -1.94 -1.48
C ILE A 91 -3.48 -2.94 -0.81
N ALA A 92 -3.60 -4.16 -1.34
CA ALA A 92 -4.43 -5.21 -0.76
C ALA A 92 -4.01 -5.50 0.70
N LEU A 93 -2.71 -5.56 0.98
CA LEU A 93 -2.18 -5.73 2.33
C LEU A 93 -2.51 -4.57 3.27
N ILE A 94 -2.39 -3.32 2.80
CA ILE A 94 -2.80 -2.12 3.56
C ILE A 94 -4.28 -2.22 3.96
N LEU A 95 -5.14 -2.54 3.00
CA LEU A 95 -6.58 -2.68 3.23
C LEU A 95 -6.87 -3.82 4.21
N LEU A 96 -6.21 -4.97 4.05
CA LEU A 96 -6.38 -6.10 4.95
C LEU A 96 -5.89 -5.81 6.37
N PHE A 97 -4.71 -5.21 6.55
CA PHE A 97 -4.22 -4.78 7.86
C PHE A 97 -5.21 -3.82 8.53
N THR A 98 -5.76 -2.88 7.76
CA THR A 98 -6.78 -1.94 8.24
C THR A 98 -8.07 -2.67 8.66
N TYR A 99 -8.52 -3.65 7.87
CA TYR A 99 -9.66 -4.51 8.20
C TYR A 99 -9.46 -5.27 9.51
N PHE A 100 -8.27 -5.87 9.71
CA PHE A 100 -7.95 -6.62 10.93
C PHE A 100 -7.72 -5.71 12.15
N MET A 101 -7.28 -4.46 11.96
CA MET A 101 -7.20 -3.45 13.02
C MET A 101 -8.59 -3.02 13.53
N GLY A 102 -9.54 -2.82 12.60
CA GLY A 102 -10.93 -2.38 12.87
C GLY A 102 -11.89 -3.44 13.40
N ASP A 103 -11.39 -4.58 13.93
CA ASP A 103 -12.18 -5.72 14.40
C ASP A 103 -13.19 -6.25 13.35
N LYS A 104 -12.82 -6.26 12.07
CA LYS A 104 -13.67 -6.79 10.98
C LYS A 104 -14.99 -6.04 10.77
N LYS A 105 -15.18 -4.86 11.36
CA LYS A 105 -16.43 -4.07 11.24
C LYS A 105 -16.56 -3.37 9.89
N GLU A 106 -15.45 -3.07 9.25
CA GLU A 106 -15.39 -2.29 8.02
C GLU A 106 -15.15 -3.20 6.81
N LYS A 107 -16.19 -3.94 6.43
CA LYS A 107 -16.16 -4.90 5.30
C LYS A 107 -15.69 -4.27 3.98
N GLN A 108 -15.87 -2.96 3.81
CA GLN A 108 -15.39 -2.20 2.66
C GLN A 108 -13.91 -2.47 2.36
N TYR A 109 -13.05 -2.54 3.37
CA TYR A 109 -11.63 -2.80 3.17
C TYR A 109 -11.37 -4.20 2.60
N LEU A 110 -12.10 -5.20 3.10
CA LEU A 110 -11.99 -6.57 2.60
C LEU A 110 -12.51 -6.69 1.17
N ASP A 111 -13.64 -6.05 0.89
CA ASP A 111 -14.27 -6.11 -0.43
C ASP A 111 -13.41 -5.40 -1.48
N GLU A 112 -12.82 -4.24 -1.17
CA GLU A 112 -11.87 -3.57 -2.07
C GLU A 112 -10.58 -4.37 -2.24
N ALA A 113 -10.05 -4.96 -1.16
CA ALA A 113 -8.84 -5.78 -1.26
C ALA A 113 -9.02 -7.02 -2.16
N LYS A 114 -10.23 -7.61 -2.18
CA LYS A 114 -10.58 -8.74 -3.08
C LYS A 114 -10.68 -8.36 -4.55
N LYS A 115 -10.97 -7.10 -4.87
CA LYS A 115 -11.04 -6.62 -6.25
C LYS A 115 -9.66 -6.42 -6.86
N LEU A 116 -8.64 -6.21 -6.02
CA LEU A 116 -7.26 -6.18 -6.44
C LEU A 116 -6.85 -7.62 -6.74
N ASP A 117 -6.79 -7.96 -8.02
CA ASP A 117 -6.45 -9.29 -8.57
C ASP A 117 -5.05 -9.74 -8.12
N CYS A 118 -4.95 -10.15 -6.86
CA CYS A 118 -3.73 -10.53 -6.17
C CYS A 118 -3.73 -12.05 -6.01
N SER A 119 -2.82 -12.71 -6.73
CA SER A 119 -2.70 -14.17 -6.76
C SER A 119 -2.43 -14.78 -5.36
N GLU A 120 -1.80 -14.01 -4.47
CA GLU A 120 -1.48 -14.43 -3.10
C GLU A 120 -2.55 -14.04 -2.06
N PHE A 121 -3.65 -13.39 -2.49
CA PHE A 121 -4.63 -12.80 -1.59
C PHE A 121 -5.18 -13.78 -0.56
N GLU A 122 -5.68 -14.94 -0.99
CA GLU A 122 -6.28 -15.94 -0.10
C GLU A 122 -5.25 -16.52 0.89
N THR A 123 -4.03 -16.75 0.43
CA THR A 123 -2.92 -17.21 1.30
C THR A 123 -2.63 -16.19 2.40
N ILE A 124 -2.47 -14.92 2.01
CA ILE A 124 -2.21 -13.79 2.92
C ILE A 124 -3.40 -13.60 3.89
N TYR A 125 -4.63 -13.61 3.39
CA TYR A 125 -5.84 -13.46 4.20
C TYR A 125 -5.92 -14.51 5.32
N ASN A 126 -5.70 -15.78 4.97
CA ASN A 126 -5.73 -16.89 5.93
C ASN A 126 -4.60 -16.80 6.96
N MET A 127 -3.42 -16.28 6.60
CA MET A 127 -2.30 -16.06 7.52
C MET A 127 -2.55 -14.93 8.54
N MET A 128 -3.47 -14.01 8.22
CA MET A 128 -3.73 -12.80 9.00
C MET A 128 -4.95 -12.91 9.92
N ASP A 129 -5.59 -14.07 10.04
CA ASP A 129 -6.67 -14.22 11.00
C ASP A 129 -6.18 -13.94 12.42
N ILE A 130 -6.78 -12.94 13.08
CA ILE A 130 -6.27 -12.35 14.34
C ILE A 130 -6.24 -13.35 15.49
N ASP A 131 -7.03 -14.43 15.39
CA ASP A 131 -7.08 -15.50 16.37
C ASP A 131 -5.97 -16.55 16.15
N GLN A 132 -5.26 -16.50 15.02
CA GLN A 132 -4.21 -17.46 14.60
C GLN A 132 -2.85 -16.79 14.30
N THR A 133 -2.84 -15.47 14.17
CA THR A 133 -1.65 -14.69 13.83
C THR A 133 -0.87 -14.25 15.07
N THR A 134 0.38 -13.85 14.88
CA THR A 134 1.25 -13.33 15.95
C THR A 134 1.84 -11.99 15.54
N PRO A 135 2.19 -11.11 16.50
CA PRO A 135 2.86 -9.84 16.20
C PRO A 135 4.08 -10.01 15.29
N LYS A 136 4.89 -11.05 15.55
CA LYS A 136 6.07 -11.39 14.76
C LYS A 136 5.73 -11.68 13.29
N LYS A 137 4.68 -12.48 13.02
CA LYS A 137 4.26 -12.81 11.66
C LYS A 137 3.79 -11.58 10.88
N VAL A 138 3.00 -10.70 11.53
CA VAL A 138 2.54 -9.45 10.92
C VAL A 138 3.73 -8.56 10.54
N LYS A 139 4.71 -8.43 11.44
CA LYS A 139 5.93 -7.67 11.19
C LYS A 139 6.77 -8.25 10.06
N GLU A 140 6.99 -9.56 10.04
CA GLU A 140 7.75 -10.24 8.98
C GLU A 140 7.10 -10.04 7.61
N LEU A 141 5.78 -10.18 7.52
CA LEU A 141 5.04 -9.98 6.28
C LEU A 141 5.13 -8.53 5.80
N ALA A 142 4.86 -7.56 6.69
CA ALA A 142 4.97 -6.14 6.36
C ALA A 142 6.38 -5.78 5.88
N SER A 143 7.41 -6.29 6.56
CA SER A 143 8.81 -6.03 6.20
C SER A 143 9.19 -6.66 4.86
N ALA A 144 8.76 -7.90 4.59
CA ALA A 144 9.06 -8.58 3.33
C ALA A 144 8.45 -7.86 2.13
N ILE A 145 7.21 -7.39 2.27
CA ILE A 145 6.51 -6.69 1.20
C ILE A 145 7.05 -5.28 1.03
N SER A 146 7.30 -4.53 2.11
CA SER A 146 8.02 -3.26 2.02
C SER A 146 9.35 -3.41 1.29
N HIS A 147 10.12 -4.46 1.59
CA HIS A 147 11.37 -4.73 0.87
C HIS A 147 11.14 -4.94 -0.63
N ARG A 148 10.20 -5.82 -1.01
CA ARG A 148 9.84 -6.08 -2.41
C ARG A 148 9.38 -4.80 -3.13
N ILE A 149 8.55 -3.96 -2.51
CA ILE A 149 8.10 -2.69 -3.11
C ILE A 149 9.30 -1.81 -3.47
N HIS A 150 10.26 -1.66 -2.56
CA HIS A 150 11.48 -0.88 -2.82
C HIS A 150 12.36 -1.50 -3.91
N GLU A 151 12.30 -2.82 -4.13
CA GLU A 151 12.98 -3.44 -5.26
C GLU A 151 12.40 -2.97 -6.61
N ILE A 152 11.11 -2.62 -6.70
CA ILE A 152 10.51 -2.07 -7.94
C ILE A 152 11.22 -0.77 -8.34
N ALA A 153 11.34 0.18 -7.41
CA ALA A 153 12.03 1.43 -7.67
C ALA A 153 13.48 1.19 -8.11
N ASN A 154 14.13 0.14 -7.60
CA ASN A 154 15.50 -0.19 -7.98
C ASN A 154 15.61 -0.99 -9.30
N PHE A 155 14.57 -1.71 -9.69
CA PHE A 155 14.54 -2.54 -10.90
C PHE A 155 14.32 -1.69 -12.15
N ASP A 156 13.45 -0.68 -12.09
CA ASP A 156 13.24 0.26 -13.20
C ASP A 156 14.45 1.19 -13.41
N ILE A 157 15.18 1.56 -12.36
CA ILE A 157 16.37 2.43 -12.46
C ILE A 157 17.53 1.76 -13.22
N ARG A 158 17.55 0.43 -13.37
CA ARG A 158 18.71 -0.31 -13.91
C ARG A 158 18.51 -0.94 -15.29
N ASN A 159 17.31 -0.90 -15.87
CA ASN A 159 17.07 -1.50 -17.19
C ASN A 159 17.28 -0.53 -18.37
N ASP A 160 17.71 0.72 -18.12
CA ASP A 160 18.05 1.71 -19.16
C ASP A 160 19.49 2.28 -19.02
N LEU A 161 20.47 1.45 -18.65
CA LEU A 161 21.91 1.76 -18.77
C LEU A 161 22.66 0.79 -19.69
#